data_AF-A0A973HWS6-F1
#
_entry.id   AF-A0A973HWS6-F1
#
_cell.length_a   1.000
_cell.length_b   1.000
_cell.length_c   1.000
_cell.angle_alpha   90.00
_cell.angle_beta   90.00
_cell.angle_gamma   90.00
#
_symmetry.space_group_name_H-M   'P 1'
#
loop_
_entity.id
_entity.type
_entity.pdbx_description
1 polymer ?
#
loop_
_entity_poly.entity_id
_entity_poly.type
_entity_poly.pdbx_seq_one_letter_code
_entity_poly.pdbx_strand_id
1 'polypeptide(L)'
;MSDEHREFLRKLPSQERTLLVLREELYEGSWDEMKVDLESRLNKGPHVFELAEKIEADMERIERLVSYENSHDIDLGEYLDDEE
;
A
#
# COMPACT_ATOMS: atom_id res chain seq x y z
N MET A 1 2.61 22.47 -2.83
CA MET A 1 1.63 21.53 -2.28
C MET A 1 1.80 20.16 -2.93
N SER A 2 1.89 20.03 -4.26
CA SER A 2 2.11 18.71 -4.91
C SER A 2 3.54 18.15 -4.81
N ASP A 3 4.57 19.00 -4.66
CA ASP A 3 5.97 18.54 -4.61
C ASP A 3 6.31 17.68 -3.38
N GLU A 4 5.69 17.93 -2.22
CA GLU A 4 6.02 17.19 -0.99
C GLU A 4 5.53 15.73 -1.03
N HIS A 5 4.36 15.47 -1.63
CA HIS A 5 3.81 14.13 -1.79
C HIS A 5 4.60 13.32 -2.83
N ARG A 6 5.04 13.97 -3.91
CA ARG A 6 5.95 13.36 -4.88
C ARG A 6 7.32 13.05 -4.27
N GLU A 7 7.85 13.94 -3.43
CA GLU A 7 9.10 13.66 -2.70
C GLU A 7 8.92 12.51 -1.69
N PHE A 8 7.79 12.44 -1.00
CA PHE A 8 7.44 11.32 -0.14
C PHE A 8 7.41 10.01 -0.93
N LEU A 9 6.70 9.96 -2.05
CA LEU A 9 6.64 8.79 -2.95
C LEU A 9 8.02 8.33 -3.43
N ARG A 10 8.91 9.28 -3.76
CA ARG A 10 10.30 8.97 -4.18
C ARG A 10 11.15 8.38 -3.06
N LYS A 11 10.83 8.70 -1.80
CA LYS A 11 11.53 8.19 -0.62
C LYS A 11 10.93 6.87 -0.11
N LEU A 12 9.79 6.43 -0.64
CA LEU A 12 9.17 5.17 -0.24
C LEU A 12 10.09 3.99 -0.59
N PRO A 13 10.23 3.01 0.31
CA PRO A 13 10.79 1.72 -0.01
C PRO A 13 10.07 1.08 -1.20
N SER A 14 10.80 0.28 -1.98
CA SER A 14 10.25 -0.41 -3.15
C SER A 14 9.04 -1.28 -2.82
N GLN A 15 8.98 -1.89 -1.63
CA GLN A 15 7.81 -2.66 -1.22
C GLN A 15 6.56 -1.78 -1.02
N GLU A 16 6.70 -0.65 -0.34
CA GLU A 16 5.59 0.29 -0.10
C GLU A 16 5.06 0.87 -1.42
N ARG A 17 5.97 1.23 -2.34
CA ARG A 17 5.58 1.66 -3.68
C ARG A 17 4.90 0.56 -4.48
N THR A 18 5.36 -0.68 -4.36
CA THR A 18 4.72 -1.82 -5.03
C THR A 18 3.29 -2.02 -4.53
N LEU A 19 3.04 -1.85 -3.22
CA LEU A 19 1.71 -1.95 -2.63
C LEU A 19 0.77 -0.88 -3.18
N LEU A 20 1.25 0.36 -3.33
CA LEU A 20 0.52 1.45 -3.97
C LEU A 20 0.14 1.12 -5.42
N VAL A 21 1.09 0.65 -6.24
CA VAL A 21 0.79 0.26 -7.63
C VAL A 21 -0.21 -0.90 -7.68
N LEU A 22 -0.07 -1.90 -6.80
CA LEU A 22 -1.02 -3.01 -6.73
C LEU A 22 -2.42 -2.55 -6.33
N ARG A 23 -2.52 -1.56 -5.42
CA ARG A 23 -3.79 -0.94 -5.04
C ARG A 23 -4.49 -0.32 -6.25
N GLU A 24 -3.77 0.48 -7.05
CA GLU A 24 -4.33 1.11 -8.25
C GLU A 24 -4.79 0.09 -9.27
N GLU A 25 -3.92 -0.89 -9.58
CA GLU A 25 -4.15 -1.83 -10.68
C GLU A 25 -5.20 -2.91 -10.36
N LEU A 26 -5.32 -3.33 -9.09
CA LEU A 26 -6.11 -4.50 -8.71
C LEU A 26 -7.29 -4.19 -7.79
N TYR A 27 -7.28 -3.05 -7.11
CA TYR A 27 -8.26 -2.72 -6.07
C TYR A 27 -8.92 -1.36 -6.32
N GLU A 28 -8.79 -0.78 -7.51
CA GLU A 28 -9.45 0.49 -7.90
C GLU A 28 -9.19 1.63 -6.89
N GLY A 29 -7.98 1.67 -6.31
CA GLY A 29 -7.58 2.66 -5.29
C GLY A 29 -8.00 2.32 -3.85
N SER A 30 -8.70 1.19 -3.62
CA SER A 30 -9.23 0.80 -2.32
C SER A 30 -8.20 0.05 -1.45
N TRP A 31 -7.71 0.71 -0.41
CA TRP A 31 -6.90 0.04 0.62
C TRP A 31 -7.69 -1.00 1.42
N ASP A 32 -8.99 -0.77 1.64
CA ASP A 32 -9.82 -1.67 2.42
C ASP A 32 -9.99 -3.02 1.72
N GLU A 33 -10.22 -3.02 0.40
CA GLU A 33 -10.31 -4.27 -0.37
C GLU A 33 -8.99 -5.03 -0.38
N MET A 34 -7.87 -4.33 -0.52
CA MET A 34 -6.54 -4.94 -0.45
C MET A 34 -6.27 -5.57 0.92
N LYS A 35 -6.62 -4.89 2.02
CA LYS A 35 -6.48 -5.42 3.39
C LYS A 35 -7.33 -6.66 3.61
N VAL A 36 -8.60 -6.64 3.16
CA VAL A 36 -9.50 -7.80 3.27
C VAL A 36 -8.95 -9.00 2.51
N ASP A 37 -8.39 -8.80 1.32
CA ASP A 37 -7.77 -9.90 0.56
C ASP A 37 -6.52 -10.45 1.25
N LEU A 38 -5.64 -9.58 1.76
CA LEU A 38 -4.46 -9.97 2.53
C LEU A 38 -4.84 -10.76 3.80
N GLU A 39 -5.84 -10.30 4.55
CA GLU A 39 -6.35 -10.98 5.74
C GLU A 39 -6.97 -12.33 5.38
N SER A 40 -7.74 -12.41 4.28
CA SER A 40 -8.29 -13.66 3.77
C SER A 40 -7.17 -14.64 3.38
N ARG A 41 -6.07 -14.18 2.77
CA ARG A 41 -4.90 -15.00 2.43
C ARG A 41 -4.18 -15.51 3.68
N LEU A 42 -4.04 -14.67 4.69
CA LEU A 42 -3.45 -15.04 5.98
C LEU A 42 -4.24 -16.19 6.64
N ASN A 43 -5.57 -16.16 6.53
CA ASN A 43 -6.47 -17.13 7.16
C ASN A 43 -6.70 -18.44 6.37
N LYS A 44 -6.43 -18.49 5.06
CA LYS A 44 -6.83 -19.61 4.17
C LYS A 44 -5.73 -20.62 3.81
N GLY A 45 -4.46 -20.37 4.14
CA GLY A 45 -3.34 -21.23 3.71
C GLY A 45 -2.84 -22.20 4.79
N PRO A 46 -2.22 -23.36 4.42
CA PRO A 46 -1.33 -24.05 5.35
C PRO A 46 -0.24 -23.04 5.75
N HIS A 47 -0.09 -22.78 7.05
CA HIS A 47 0.78 -21.72 7.59
C HIS A 47 2.24 -21.87 7.14
N VAL A 48 2.56 -21.35 5.95
CA VAL A 48 3.93 -21.06 5.56
C VAL A 48 4.29 -19.82 6.36
N PHE A 49 5.06 -20.03 7.42
CA PHE A 49 5.46 -18.99 8.37
C PHE A 49 5.98 -17.73 7.64
N GLU A 50 6.82 -17.91 6.62
CA GLU A 50 7.38 -16.81 5.82
C GLU A 50 6.33 -16.00 5.04
N LEU A 51 5.22 -16.64 4.62
CA LEU A 51 4.13 -15.95 3.94
C LEU A 51 3.30 -15.12 4.91
N ALA A 52 3.05 -15.65 6.11
CA ALA A 52 2.35 -14.93 7.17
C ALA A 52 3.12 -13.69 7.58
N GLU A 53 4.42 -13.82 7.88
CA GLU A 53 5.29 -12.69 8.23
C GLU A 53 5.32 -11.62 7.13
N LYS A 54 5.32 -12.04 5.86
CA LYS A 54 5.29 -11.11 4.74
C LYS A 54 3.97 -10.34 4.65
N ILE A 55 2.84 -11.04 4.77
CA ILE A 55 1.51 -10.42 4.73
C ILE A 55 1.34 -9.45 5.91
N GLU A 56 1.76 -9.83 7.12
CA GLU A 56 1.72 -8.95 8.29
C GLU A 56 2.58 -7.70 8.08
N ALA A 57 3.81 -7.85 7.55
CA ALA A 57 4.66 -6.71 7.22
C ALA A 57 4.07 -5.81 6.11
N ASP A 58 3.37 -6.40 5.14
CA ASP A 58 2.67 -5.63 4.09
C ASP A 58 1.45 -4.89 4.67
N MET A 59 0.74 -5.46 5.65
CA MET A 59 -0.34 -4.77 6.38
C MET A 59 0.19 -3.55 7.14
N GLU A 60 1.30 -3.67 7.87
CA GLU A 60 1.93 -2.54 8.58
C GLU A 60 2.35 -1.41 7.62
N ARG A 61 2.87 -1.78 6.43
CA ARG A 61 3.21 -0.82 5.37
C ARG A 61 1.98 -0.08 4.86
N ILE A 62 0.88 -0.81 4.59
CA ILE A 62 -0.38 -0.21 4.15
C ILE A 62 -0.91 0.75 5.21
N GLU A 63 -0.88 0.38 6.50
CA GLU A 63 -1.33 1.28 7.57
C GLU A 63 -0.56 2.60 7.63
N ARG A 64 0.76 2.56 7.37
CA ARG A 64 1.58 3.77 7.29
C ARG A 64 1.18 4.65 6.10
N LEU A 65 0.89 4.06 4.95
CA LEU A 65 0.44 4.78 3.75
C LEU A 65 -0.94 5.40 3.95
N VAL A 66 -1.90 4.63 4.46
CA VAL A 66 -3.26 5.10 4.80
C VAL A 66 -3.20 6.22 5.83
N SER A 67 -2.33 6.12 6.84
CA SER A 67 -2.16 7.18 7.84
C SER A 67 -1.62 8.45 7.20
N TYR A 68 -0.68 8.33 6.25
CA TYR A 68 -0.15 9.47 5.53
C TYR A 68 -1.24 10.16 4.70
N GLU A 69 -2.00 9.40 3.90
CA GLU A 69 -3.13 9.90 3.11
C GLU A 69 -4.16 10.62 3.96
N ASN A 70 -4.63 9.99 5.04
CA ASN A 70 -5.60 10.59 5.96
C ASN A 70 -5.08 11.86 6.65
N SER A 71 -3.78 11.91 6.98
CA SER A 71 -3.21 13.08 7.65
C SER A 71 -3.03 14.30 6.73
N HIS A 72 -2.92 14.07 5.42
CA HIS A 72 -2.77 15.13 4.42
C HIS A 72 -4.06 15.37 3.63
N ASP A 73 -5.09 14.54 3.82
CA ASP A 73 -6.36 14.55 3.07
C ASP A 73 -6.14 14.42 1.55
N ILE A 74 -5.30 13.45 1.16
CA ILE A 74 -4.92 13.19 -0.24
C ILE A 74 -5.05 11.71 -0.58
N ASP A 75 -5.05 11.42 -1.88
CA ASP A 75 -4.80 10.10 -2.43
C ASP A 75 -3.38 10.03 -3.02
N LEU A 76 -2.52 9.15 -2.50
CA LEU A 76 -1.16 8.98 -3.01
C LEU A 76 -1.12 8.40 -4.44
N GLY A 77 -2.18 7.70 -4.85
CA GLY A 77 -2.32 7.13 -6.19
C GLY A 77 -2.32 8.19 -7.27
N GLU A 78 -2.98 9.32 -7.03
CA GLU A 78 -3.03 10.45 -7.96
C GLU A 78 -1.64 11.07 -8.25
N TYR A 79 -0.64 10.78 -7.42
CA TYR A 79 0.73 11.27 -7.59
C TYR A 79 1.69 10.22 -8.19
N LEU A 80 1.19 9.02 -8.54
CA LEU A 80 1.99 7.98 -9.21
C LEU A 80 2.22 8.26 -10.71
N ASP A 81 1.24 8.88 -11.39
CA ASP A 81 1.23 9.09 -12.85
C ASP A 81 2.26 10.12 -13.37
N ASP A 82 2.91 10.88 -12.50
CA ASP A 82 3.86 11.94 -12.90
C ASP A 82 5.32 11.47 -13.08
N GLU A 83 5.58 10.15 -13.09
CA GLU A 83 6.93 9.59 -13.29
C GLU A 83 7.13 8.91 -14.66
N GLU A 84 6.63 9.52 -15.74
CA GLU A 84 7.08 9.25 -17.13
C GLU A 84 8.28 10.12 -17.56
#